data_AF-A0A1U9KL16-F1
#
_entry.id   AF-A0A1U9KL16-F1
#
_cell.length_a   1.000
_cell.length_b   1.000
_cell.length_c   1.000
_cell.angle_alpha   90.00
_cell.angle_beta   90.00
_cell.angle_gamma   90.00
#
_symmetry.space_group_name_H-M   'P 1'
#
loop_
_entity.id
_entity.type
_entity.pdbx_description
1 polymer ?
#
loop_
_entity_poly.entity_id
_entity_poly.type
_entity_poly.pdbx_seq_one_letter_code
_entity_poly.pdbx_strand_id
1 'polypeptide(L)' 'MDVPSHWPQPDGTPVSCTEKLLVLRQNWEELQGVMQDAFEDAVLMGVDETEMKQMLTTLVASLASPRSRSAE' A
#
# COMPACT_ATOMS: atom_id res chain seq x y z
N MET A 1 7.66 -0.62 10.08
CA MET A 1 7.69 -1.71 9.07
C MET A 1 8.71 -1.30 8.04
N ASP A 2 9.63 -2.18 7.69
CA ASP A 2 10.70 -1.87 6.74
C ASP A 2 10.22 -1.97 5.30
N VAL A 3 10.89 -1.26 4.40
CA VAL A 3 10.61 -1.32 2.96
C VAL A 3 10.89 -2.74 2.43
N PRO A 4 10.00 -3.33 1.60
CA PRO A 4 10.21 -4.65 1.03
C PRO A 4 11.53 -4.77 0.26
N SER A 5 12.27 -5.86 0.51
CA SER A 5 13.52 -6.17 -0.18
C SER A 5 13.33 -6.74 -1.58
N HIS A 6 12.14 -7.25 -1.88
CA HIS A 6 11.79 -7.85 -3.16
C HIS A 6 10.36 -7.48 -3.56
N TRP A 7 10.16 -7.23 -4.85
CA TRP A 7 8.87 -6.88 -5.44
C TRP A 7 8.54 -7.91 -6.52
N PRO A 8 7.60 -8.84 -6.27
CA PRO A 8 7.33 -9.94 -7.20
C PRO A 8 6.59 -9.47 -8.46
N GLN A 9 7.01 -10.02 -9.59
CA GLN A 9 6.30 -9.92 -10.86
C GLN A 9 5.24 -11.04 -10.97
N PRO A 10 4.32 -11.00 -11.97
CA PRO A 10 3.32 -12.04 -12.15
C PRO A 10 3.89 -13.45 -12.37
N ASP A 11 5.12 -13.56 -12.86
CA ASP A 11 5.84 -14.83 -13.05
C ASP A 11 6.61 -15.29 -11.80
N GLY A 12 6.51 -14.55 -10.69
CA GLY A 12 7.19 -14.84 -9.42
C GLY A 12 8.64 -14.34 -9.35
N THR A 13 9.21 -13.81 -10.44
CA THR A 13 10.57 -13.23 -10.42
C THR A 13 10.55 -11.81 -9.81
N PRO A 14 11.61 -11.35 -9.14
CA PRO A 14 11.64 -9.99 -8.61
C PRO A 14 11.82 -8.95 -9.72
N VAL A 15 11.21 -7.77 -9.56
CA VAL A 15 11.50 -6.60 -10.39
C VAL A 15 12.99 -6.25 -10.23
N SER A 16 13.76 -6.27 -11.33
CA SER A 16 15.21 -6.08 -11.29
C SER A 16 15.69 -4.70 -11.78
N CYS A 17 14.82 -3.94 -12.44
CA CYS A 17 15.15 -2.61 -12.97
C CYS A 17 15.30 -1.60 -11.82
N THR A 18 16.49 -0.99 -11.69
CA THR A 18 16.84 -0.06 -10.63
C THR A 18 15.88 1.14 -10.53
N GLU A 19 15.45 1.69 -11.67
CA GLU A 19 14.52 2.83 -11.72
C GLU A 19 13.13 2.43 -11.20
N LYS A 20 12.61 1.26 -11.63
CA LYS A 20 11.34 0.74 -11.12
C LYS A 20 11.40 0.47 -9.63
N LEU A 21 12.51 -0.10 -9.15
CA LEU A 21 12.72 -0.35 -7.73
C LEU A 21 12.76 0.95 -6.92
N LEU A 22 13.40 2.00 -7.44
CA LEU A 22 13.41 3.30 -6.78
C LEU A 22 11.98 3.84 -6.61
N VAL A 23 11.19 3.83 -7.68
CA VAL A 23 9.80 4.29 -7.64
C VAL A 23 8.96 3.46 -6.67
N LEU A 24 9.11 2.13 -6.68
CA LEU A 24 8.38 1.24 -5.75
C LEU A 24 8.74 1.52 -4.29
N ARG A 25 10.01 1.80 -3.98
CA ARG A 25 10.42 2.18 -2.62
C ARG A 25 9.83 3.53 -2.20
N GLN A 26 9.91 4.54 -3.06
CA GLN A 26 9.34 5.86 -2.79
C GLN A 26 7.83 5.77 -2.54
N ASN A 27 7.10 5.06 -3.42
CA ASN A 27 5.66 4.85 -3.25
C ASN A 27 5.32 4.14 -1.93
N TRP A 28 6.15 3.17 -1.51
CA TRP A 28 5.93 2.45 -0.26
C TRP A 28 6.13 3.34 0.96
N GLU A 29 7.22 4.12 0.98
CA GLU A 29 7.54 5.05 2.06
C GLU A 29 6.45 6.14 2.18
N GLU A 30 6.00 6.69 1.05
CA GLU A 30 4.91 7.67 1.01
C GLU A 30 3.59 7.07 1.53
N LEU A 31 3.22 5.87 1.06
CA LEU A 31 1.99 5.21 1.50
C LEU A 31 2.03 4.89 2.99
N GLN A 32 3.18 4.45 3.51
CA GLN A 32 3.35 4.18 4.93
C GLN A 32 3.09 5.44 5.77
N GLY A 33 3.64 6.60 5.36
CA GLY A 33 3.39 7.87 6.02
C GLY A 33 1.91 8.24 5.99
N VAL A 34 1.30 8.24 4.80
CA VAL A 34 -0.12 8.60 4.64
C VAL A 34 -1.05 7.69 5.46
N MET A 35 -0.78 6.38 5.50
CA MET A 35 -1.58 5.45 6.30
C MET A 35 -1.39 5.64 7.81
N GLN A 36 -0.18 5.99 8.24
CA GLN A 36 0.11 6.28 9.65
C GLN A 36 -0.60 7.55 10.10
N ASP A 37 -0.48 8.64 9.33
CA ASP A 37 -1.15 9.91 9.62
C ASP A 37 -2.68 9.72 9.70
N ALA A 38 -3.27 9.02 8.72
CA ALA A 38 -4.70 8.72 8.73
C ALA A 38 -5.14 7.87 9.93
N PHE A 39 -4.31 6.92 10.35
CA PHE A 39 -4.57 6.11 11.54
C PHE A 39 -4.51 6.96 12.82
N GLU A 40 -3.48 7.79 12.98
CA GLU A 40 -3.30 8.66 14.13
C GLU A 40 -4.45 9.67 14.25
N ASP A 41 -4.83 10.31 13.16
CA ASP A 41 -5.96 11.25 13.13
C ASP A 41 -7.27 10.56 13.55
N ALA A 42 -7.55 9.36 13.03
CA ALA A 42 -8.76 8.61 13.40
C ALA A 42 -8.79 8.27 14.90
N VAL A 43 -7.65 7.83 15.45
CA VAL A 43 -7.53 7.50 16.88
C VAL A 43 -7.68 8.76 17.74
N LEU A 44 -7.08 9.88 17.34
CA LEU A 44 -7.23 11.18 18.01
C LEU A 44 -8.69 11.66 18.03
N MET A 45 -9.46 11.32 16.99
CA MET A 45 -10.89 11.62 16.90
C MET A 45 -11.78 10.61 17.64
N GLY A 46 -11.21 9.62 18.33
CA GLY A 46 -11.91 8.67 19.18
C GLY A 46 -12.37 7.39 18.49
N VAL A 47 -11.84 7.07 17.31
CA VAL A 47 -12.07 5.77 16.65
C VAL A 47 -11.26 4.69 17.37
N ASP A 48 -11.85 3.50 17.54
CA ASP A 48 -11.13 2.35 18.09
C ASP A 48 -9.96 1.93 17.17
N GLU A 49 -8.79 1.70 17.78
CA GLU A 49 -7.56 1.35 17.03
C GLU A 49 -7.70 0.06 16.22
N THR A 50 -8.42 -0.92 16.75
CA THR A 50 -8.57 -2.22 16.10
C THR A 50 -9.52 -2.10 14.92
N GLU A 51 -10.63 -1.40 15.10
CA GLU A 51 -11.58 -1.10 14.02
C GLU A 51 -10.92 -0.28 12.90
N MET A 52 -10.15 0.76 13.23
CA MET A 52 -9.47 1.56 12.20
C MET A 52 -8.47 0.72 11.39
N LYS A 53 -7.72 -0.19 12.02
CA LYS A 53 -6.82 -1.12 11.32
C LYS A 53 -7.59 -2.07 10.38
N GLN A 54 -8.77 -2.55 10.80
CA GLN A 54 -9.62 -3.37 9.96
C GLN A 54 -10.18 -2.60 8.75
N MET A 55 -10.58 -1.34 8.95
CA MET A 55 -11.04 -0.47 7.88
C MET A 55 -9.93 -0.21 6.84
N LEU A 56 -8.72 0.14 7.29
CA LEU A 56 -7.56 0.32 6.40
C LEU A 56 -7.21 -0.96 5.64
N THR A 57 -7.27 -2.12 6.30
CA THR A 57 -7.04 -3.42 5.65
C THR A 57 -8.10 -3.70 4.57
N THR A 58 -9.36 -3.41 4.88
CA THR A 58 -10.48 -3.55 3.94
C THR A 58 -10.34 -2.61 2.75
N LEU A 59 -9.91 -1.37 2.98
CA LEU A 59 -9.64 -0.39 1.95
C LEU A 59 -8.56 -0.91 0.97
N VAL A 60 -7.44 -1.42 1.48
CA VAL A 60 -6.37 -2.01 0.66
C VAL A 60 -6.87 -3.24 -0.11
N ALA A 61 -7.69 -4.09 0.50
CA ALA A 61 -8.27 -5.25 -0.17
C ALA A 61 -9.25 -4.87 -1.30
N SER A 62 -9.85 -3.68 -1.24
CA SER A 62 -10.80 -3.18 -2.24
C SER A 62 -10.14 -2.52 -3.47
N LEU A 63 -8.81 -2.39 -3.50
CA LEU A 63 -8.08 -1.75 -4.60
C LEU A 63 -8.37 -2.45 -5.93
N ALA A 64 -8.88 -1.69 -6.90
CA ALA A 64 -9.20 -2.20 -8.22
C ALA A 64 -7.93 -2.49 -9.04
N SER A 65 -7.94 -3.63 -9.74
CA SER A 65 -6.85 -3.94 -10.67
C SER A 65 -6.84 -2.94 -11.83
N PRO A 66 -5.69 -2.34 -12.19
CA PRO A 66 -5.60 -1.51 -13.37
C PRO A 66 -5.85 -2.29 -14.68
N ARG A 67 -5.78 -3.63 -14.65
CA ARG A 67 -6.01 -4.50 -15.81
C ARG A 67 -7.48 -4.67 -16.20
N SER A 68 -8.43 -4.28 -15.34
CA SER A 68 -9.85 -4.35 -15.65
C SER A 68 -10.39 -3.14 -16.40
N ARG A 69 -9.54 -2.12 -16.66
CA ARG A 69 -9.93 -0.85 -17.31
C ARG A 69 -9.63 -0.79 -18.81
N SER A 70 -9.31 -1.93 -19.44
CA SER A 70 -8.98 -2.05 -20.88
C SER A 70 -10.09 -2.71 -21.70
N ALA A 71 -11.31 -2.81 -21.17
CA ALA A 71 -12.48 -3.31 -21.88
C ALA A 71 -13.57 -2.23 -21.90
N GLU A 72 -13.30 -1.09 -22.53
CA GLU A 72 -14.34 -0.17 -23.04
C GLU A 72 -13.81 0.61 -24.25
#